data_AF-A0A4R8EXP0-F1
#
_entry.id   AF-A0A4R8EXP0-F1
#
_cell.length_a   1.000
_cell.length_b   1.000
_cell.length_c   1.000
_cell.angle_alpha   90.00
_cell.angle_beta   90.00
_cell.angle_gamma   90.00
#
_symmetry.space_group_name_H-M   'P 1'
#
loop_
_entity.id
_entity.type
_entity.pdbx_description
1 polymer ?
#
loop_
_entity_poly.entity_id
_entity_poly.type
_entity_poly.pdbx_seq_one_letter_code
_entity_poly.pdbx_strand_id
1 'polypeptide(L)'
;MGLRGKGAIKLIIQQLSDKIAHLRKKRIIGLTATKVALEAMRAGTAMTEKEFKERLAIVFAYINQLPEEQVHEWFEGCMIYLLNVREDITIEDILKVQKEIMPGRGEIVMTIAEKLRNEGMEKGKLEGEREFAIKILSKRFGNQLTEEIKDKIRKADEKTIDYIGDNLLEITIEDLKELLK
;
A
#
# COMPACT_ATOMS: atom_id res chain seq x y z
N MET A 1 -42.18 43.99 -17.57
CA MET A 1 -41.19 43.04 -18.15
C MET A 1 -39.98 42.83 -17.22
N GLY A 2 -40.18 42.67 -15.90
CA GLY A 2 -39.09 42.84 -14.90
C GLY A 2 -38.84 41.70 -13.90
N LEU A 3 -39.52 40.55 -14.05
CA LEU A 3 -39.45 39.44 -13.08
C LEU A 3 -38.63 38.23 -13.57
N ARG A 4 -38.46 38.02 -14.88
CA ARG A 4 -37.69 36.87 -15.42
C ARG A 4 -36.16 37.01 -15.26
N GLY A 5 -35.61 38.23 -15.33
CA GLY A 5 -34.16 38.45 -15.23
C GLY A 5 -33.58 38.28 -13.81
N LYS A 6 -34.35 38.62 -12.77
CA LYS A 6 -33.91 38.50 -11.37
C LYS A 6 -33.76 37.03 -10.92
N GLY A 7 -34.62 36.15 -11.42
CA GLY A 7 -34.54 34.71 -11.15
C GLY A 7 -33.30 34.05 -11.78
N ALA A 8 -32.99 34.41 -13.02
CA ALA A 8 -31.80 33.90 -13.72
C ALA A 8 -30.49 34.36 -13.06
N ILE A 9 -30.39 35.63 -12.65
CA ILE A 9 -29.22 36.14 -11.94
C ILE A 9 -29.04 35.44 -10.59
N LYS A 10 -30.13 35.22 -9.83
CA LYS A 10 -30.07 34.49 -8.56
C LYS A 10 -29.58 33.04 -8.74
N LEU A 11 -30.01 32.38 -9.82
CA LEU A 11 -29.57 31.02 -10.15
C LEU A 11 -28.08 30.97 -10.50
N ILE A 12 -27.58 31.92 -11.29
CA ILE A 12 -26.15 32.00 -11.66
C ILE A 12 -25.29 32.27 -10.42
N ILE A 13 -25.71 33.17 -9.53
CA ILE A 13 -25.01 33.46 -8.28
C ILE A 13 -24.93 32.19 -7.40
N GLN A 14 -26.03 31.44 -7.29
CA GLN A 14 -26.05 30.18 -6.54
C GLN A 14 -25.06 29.16 -7.13
N GLN A 15 -25.11 28.93 -8.45
CA GLN A 15 -24.20 28.01 -9.13
C GLN A 15 -22.72 28.38 -8.96
N LEU A 16 -22.40 29.68 -9.01
CA LEU A 16 -21.03 30.15 -8.77
C LEU A 16 -20.60 29.95 -7.32
N SER A 17 -21.49 30.22 -6.36
CA SER A 17 -21.25 29.98 -4.93
C SER A 17 -20.95 28.51 -4.65
N ASP A 18 -21.76 27.61 -5.20
CA ASP A 18 -21.59 26.17 -5.03
C ASP A 18 -20.26 25.69 -5.63
N LYS A 19 -19.90 26.20 -6.82
CA LYS A 19 -18.62 25.90 -7.47
C LYS A 19 -17.42 26.39 -6.65
N ILE A 20 -17.49 27.59 -6.08
CA ILE A 20 -16.43 28.13 -5.20
C ILE A 20 -16.30 27.29 -3.93
N ALA A 21 -17.42 26.93 -3.30
CA ALA A 21 -17.42 26.07 -2.11
C ALA A 21 -16.78 24.71 -2.39
N HIS A 22 -17.13 24.09 -3.52
CA HIS A 22 -16.55 22.83 -3.97
C HIS A 22 -15.03 22.94 -4.23
N LEU A 23 -14.58 23.99 -4.92
CA LEU A 23 -13.14 24.23 -5.15
C LEU A 23 -12.37 24.45 -3.83
N ARG A 24 -12.96 25.20 -2.90
CA ARG A 24 -12.37 25.43 -1.57
C ARG A 24 -12.26 24.11 -0.77
N LYS A 25 -13.29 23.26 -0.79
CA LYS A 25 -13.26 21.93 -0.16
C LYS A 25 -12.12 21.08 -0.75
N LYS A 26 -12.02 20.99 -2.08
CA LYS A 26 -10.93 20.25 -2.74
C LYS A 26 -9.55 20.75 -2.34
N ARG A 27 -9.35 22.07 -2.25
CA ARG A 27 -8.07 22.66 -1.83
C ARG A 27 -7.71 22.29 -0.38
N ILE A 28 -8.68 22.30 0.54
CA ILE A 28 -8.45 21.92 1.94
C ILE A 28 -8.04 20.45 2.04
N ILE A 29 -8.77 19.57 1.35
CA ILE A 29 -8.47 18.15 1.29
C ILE A 29 -7.06 17.91 0.73
N GLY A 30 -6.71 18.53 -0.39
CA GLY A 30 -5.37 18.40 -1.00
C GLY A 30 -4.24 18.86 -0.07
N LEU A 31 -4.46 19.91 0.72
CA LEU A 31 -3.51 20.36 1.73
C LEU A 31 -3.36 19.33 2.87
N THR A 32 -4.46 18.77 3.37
CA THR A 32 -4.42 17.71 4.40
C THR A 32 -3.69 16.48 3.89
N ALA A 33 -4.00 16.01 2.68
CA ALA A 33 -3.31 14.93 1.99
C ALA A 33 -1.79 15.16 1.90
N THR A 34 -1.37 16.39 1.53
CA THR A 34 0.05 16.74 1.46
C THR A 34 0.74 16.65 2.83
N LYS A 35 0.04 17.06 3.89
CA LYS A 35 0.55 16.96 5.27
C LYS A 35 0.67 15.50 5.74
N VAL A 36 -0.30 14.66 5.39
CA VAL A 36 -0.24 13.21 5.66
C VAL A 36 1.03 12.62 5.04
N ALA A 37 1.24 12.85 3.73
CA ALA A 37 2.41 12.33 3.03
C ALA A 37 3.73 12.82 3.65
N LEU A 38 3.85 14.13 3.93
CA LEU A 38 5.08 14.71 4.49
C LEU A 38 5.41 14.17 5.88
N GLU A 39 4.40 14.02 6.76
CA GLU A 39 4.64 13.48 8.10
C GLU A 39 4.89 11.97 8.08
N ALA A 40 4.30 11.23 7.13
CA ALA A 40 4.64 9.82 6.94
C ALA A 40 6.12 9.66 6.53
N MET A 41 6.60 10.49 5.59
CA MET A 41 8.02 10.52 5.23
C MET A 41 8.93 10.82 6.43
N ARG A 42 8.54 11.81 7.25
CA ARG A 42 9.28 12.16 8.47
C ARG A 42 9.30 11.03 9.50
N ALA A 43 8.17 10.34 9.68
CA ALA A 43 8.09 9.15 10.52
C ALA A 43 9.03 8.04 10.00
N GLY A 44 9.07 7.82 8.68
CA GLY A 44 10.00 6.87 8.05
C GLY A 44 11.47 7.17 8.34
N THR A 45 11.85 8.44 8.55
CA THR A 45 13.22 8.85 8.89
C THR A 45 13.49 9.02 10.39
N ALA A 46 12.50 8.74 11.26
CA ALA A 46 12.64 8.95 12.70
C ALA A 46 13.72 8.03 13.30
N MET A 47 14.61 8.61 14.09
CA MET A 47 15.80 7.90 14.62
C MET A 47 15.50 7.13 15.90
N THR A 48 14.36 7.37 16.53
CA THR A 48 13.94 6.72 17.77
C THR A 48 12.50 6.24 17.70
N GLU A 49 12.17 5.21 18.48
CA GLU A 49 10.80 4.71 18.60
C GLU A 49 9.83 5.79 19.11
N LYS A 50 10.28 6.62 20.07
CA LYS A 50 9.49 7.74 20.59
C LYS A 50 9.16 8.75 19.50
N GLU A 51 10.17 9.21 18.77
CA GLU A 51 9.98 10.16 17.66
C GLU A 51 9.07 9.57 16.58
N PHE A 52 9.25 8.28 16.25
CA PHE A 52 8.38 7.58 15.31
C PHE A 52 6.92 7.62 15.76
N LYS A 53 6.63 7.26 17.02
CA LYS A 53 5.26 7.27 17.56
C LYS A 53 4.65 8.67 17.57
N GLU A 54 5.43 9.69 17.95
CA GLU A 54 4.98 11.10 17.92
C GLU A 54 4.62 11.55 16.50
N ARG A 55 5.46 11.22 15.51
CA ARG A 55 5.19 11.52 14.09
C ARG A 55 3.99 10.74 13.56
N LEU A 56 3.88 9.45 13.89
CA LEU A 56 2.78 8.60 13.49
C LEU A 56 1.44 9.11 14.05
N ALA A 57 1.42 9.59 15.30
CA ALA A 57 0.24 10.22 15.87
C ALA A 57 -0.20 11.46 15.07
N ILE A 58 0.75 12.28 14.59
CA ILE A 58 0.44 13.44 13.74
C ILE A 58 -0.13 12.98 12.38
N VAL A 59 0.44 11.95 11.77
CA VAL A 59 -0.09 11.34 10.52
C VAL A 59 -1.55 10.95 10.69
N PHE A 60 -1.86 10.21 11.76
CA PHE A 60 -3.23 9.79 12.07
C PHE A 60 -4.16 10.96 12.38
N ALA A 61 -3.68 11.99 13.07
CA ALA A 61 -4.47 13.20 13.30
C ALA A 61 -4.86 13.90 11.99
N TYR A 62 -3.98 13.90 10.98
CA TYR A 62 -4.31 14.44 9.65
C TYR A 62 -5.23 13.52 8.85
N ILE A 63 -5.02 12.21 8.87
CA ILE A 63 -5.92 11.25 8.24
C ILE A 63 -7.34 11.35 8.85
N ASN A 64 -7.43 11.61 10.15
CA ASN A 64 -8.72 11.77 10.82
C ASN A 64 -9.52 13.00 10.33
N GLN A 65 -8.83 14.00 9.76
CA GLN A 65 -9.45 15.19 9.17
C GLN A 65 -9.89 14.98 7.71
N LEU A 66 -9.52 13.87 7.08
CA LEU A 66 -9.95 13.56 5.72
C LEU A 66 -11.42 13.11 5.69
N PRO A 67 -12.11 13.36 4.56
CA PRO A 67 -13.42 12.78 4.29
C PRO A 67 -13.35 11.25 4.38
N GLU A 68 -14.42 10.62 4.89
CA GLU A 68 -14.49 9.18 5.14
C GLU A 68 -14.08 8.34 3.92
N GLU A 69 -14.51 8.78 2.73
CA GLU A 69 -14.19 8.13 1.45
C GLU A 69 -12.70 8.07 1.11
N GLN A 70 -11.87 8.92 1.73
CA GLN A 70 -10.42 9.01 1.50
C GLN A 70 -9.60 8.38 2.63
N VAL A 71 -10.21 8.11 3.77
CA VAL A 71 -9.48 7.60 4.95
C VAL A 71 -8.80 6.28 4.64
N HIS A 72 -9.52 5.38 3.96
CA HIS A 72 -9.02 4.06 3.62
C HIS A 72 -7.75 4.15 2.77
N GLU A 73 -7.82 4.86 1.64
CA GLU A 73 -6.70 5.02 0.70
C GLU A 73 -5.47 5.64 1.39
N TRP A 74 -5.67 6.72 2.14
CA TRP A 74 -4.57 7.41 2.80
C TRP A 74 -3.98 6.63 3.95
N PHE A 75 -4.80 5.91 4.71
CA PHE A 75 -4.32 5.03 5.77
C PHE A 75 -3.48 3.89 5.17
N GLU A 76 -4.06 3.12 4.24
CA GLU A 76 -3.40 1.99 3.58
C GLU A 76 -2.07 2.41 2.93
N GLY A 77 -2.07 3.49 2.14
CA GLY A 77 -0.85 3.97 1.48
C GLY A 77 0.24 4.40 2.47
N CYS A 78 -0.14 5.05 3.58
CA CYS A 78 0.82 5.40 4.63
C CYS A 78 1.39 4.14 5.30
N MET A 79 0.56 3.14 5.59
CA MET A 79 1.02 1.93 6.27
C MET A 79 1.97 1.12 5.38
N ILE A 80 1.63 0.96 4.11
CA ILE A 80 2.50 0.30 3.12
C ILE A 80 3.84 1.02 3.05
N TYR A 81 3.84 2.35 2.93
CA TYR A 81 5.09 3.12 2.90
C TYR A 81 5.92 2.92 4.17
N LEU A 82 5.32 3.08 5.34
CA LEU A 82 6.05 3.00 6.61
C LEU A 82 6.63 1.61 6.86
N LEU A 83 5.86 0.54 6.61
CA LEU A 83 6.31 -0.84 6.76
C LEU A 83 7.41 -1.21 5.74
N ASN A 84 7.39 -0.61 4.55
CA ASN A 84 8.46 -0.83 3.57
C ASN A 84 9.77 -0.12 3.92
N VAL A 85 9.70 1.00 4.65
CA VAL A 85 10.89 1.80 5.00
C VAL A 85 11.45 1.42 6.38
N ARG A 86 10.60 0.91 7.28
CA ARG A 86 10.95 0.62 8.68
C ARG A 86 10.79 -0.88 8.98
N GLU A 87 11.90 -1.60 8.84
CA GLU A 87 11.96 -3.04 9.18
C GLU A 87 11.79 -3.32 10.68
N ASP A 88 12.01 -2.33 11.54
CA ASP A 88 11.90 -2.42 12.99
C ASP A 88 10.48 -2.17 13.52
N ILE A 89 9.51 -1.91 12.64
CA ILE A 89 8.12 -1.59 13.01
C ILE A 89 7.15 -2.64 12.48
N THR A 90 6.23 -3.07 13.35
CA THR A 90 5.15 -3.98 12.99
C THR A 90 3.83 -3.24 12.75
N ILE A 91 2.90 -3.88 12.04
CA ILE A 91 1.54 -3.34 11.89
C ILE A 91 0.83 -3.24 13.25
N GLU A 92 1.14 -4.13 14.21
CA GLU A 92 0.60 -4.08 15.56
C GLU A 92 1.03 -2.83 16.33
N ASP A 93 2.27 -2.37 16.18
CA ASP A 93 2.76 -1.16 16.84
C ASP A 93 2.09 0.10 16.31
N ILE A 94 1.86 0.12 15.00
CA ILE A 94 1.09 1.16 14.33
C ILE A 94 -0.36 1.18 14.83
N LEU A 95 -1.01 0.02 14.95
CA LEU A 95 -2.40 -0.09 15.40
C LEU A 95 -2.60 0.38 16.84
N LYS A 96 -1.59 0.24 17.71
CA LYS A 96 -1.64 0.79 19.08
C LYS A 96 -1.83 2.30 19.06
N VAL A 97 -1.01 3.02 18.28
CA VAL A 97 -1.10 4.48 18.14
C VAL A 97 -2.41 4.89 17.47
N GLN A 98 -2.84 4.14 16.45
CA GLN A 98 -4.10 4.43 15.75
C GLN A 98 -5.30 4.41 16.69
N LYS A 99 -5.40 3.40 17.57
CA LYS A 99 -6.51 3.26 18.52
C LYS A 99 -6.66 4.48 19.43
N GLU A 100 -5.54 5.09 19.82
CA GLU A 100 -5.54 6.29 20.66
C GLU A 100 -5.96 7.54 19.90
N ILE A 101 -5.51 7.70 18.65
CA ILE A 101 -5.67 8.95 17.88
C ILE A 101 -6.94 8.99 17.03
N MET A 102 -7.44 7.83 16.59
CA MET A 102 -8.58 7.71 15.68
C MET A 102 -9.69 6.84 16.29
N PRO A 103 -10.25 7.23 17.47
CA PRO A 103 -11.33 6.48 18.09
C PRO A 103 -12.54 6.41 17.15
N GLY A 104 -13.18 5.24 17.06
CA GLY A 104 -14.34 5.02 16.19
C GLY A 104 -14.02 4.67 14.74
N ARG A 105 -12.74 4.70 14.31
CA ARG A 105 -12.30 4.22 12.98
C ARG A 105 -11.61 2.86 13.00
N GLY A 106 -11.66 2.18 14.15
CA GLY A 106 -10.97 0.91 14.38
C GLY A 106 -11.40 -0.20 13.42
N GLU A 107 -12.67 -0.26 13.02
CA GLU A 107 -13.16 -1.30 12.10
C GLU A 107 -12.54 -1.17 10.71
N ILE A 108 -12.66 0.01 10.08
CA ILE A 108 -12.05 0.31 8.76
C ILE A 108 -10.55 0.02 8.79
N VAL A 109 -9.87 0.47 9.84
CA VAL A 109 -8.42 0.27 10.01
C VAL A 109 -8.05 -1.20 10.21
N MET A 110 -8.84 -1.95 11.00
CA MET A 110 -8.60 -3.36 11.26
C MET A 110 -8.73 -4.19 9.98
N THR A 111 -9.74 -3.91 9.15
CA THR A 111 -9.89 -4.55 7.83
C THR A 111 -8.67 -4.29 6.94
N ILE A 112 -8.12 -3.06 6.93
CA ILE A 112 -6.89 -2.75 6.18
C ILE A 112 -5.70 -3.55 6.72
N ALA A 113 -5.54 -3.63 8.04
CA ALA A 113 -4.46 -4.40 8.64
C ALA A 113 -4.57 -5.90 8.35
N GLU A 114 -5.78 -6.46 8.35
CA GLU A 114 -6.03 -7.85 7.95
C GLU A 114 -5.67 -8.08 6.49
N LYS A 115 -6.10 -7.18 5.60
CA LYS A 115 -5.76 -7.23 4.18
C LYS A 115 -4.23 -7.22 3.98
N LEU A 116 -3.51 -6.30 4.63
CA LEU A 116 -2.05 -6.21 4.54
C LEU A 116 -1.35 -7.47 5.07
N ARG A 117 -1.85 -8.07 6.16
CA ARG A 117 -1.32 -9.34 6.67
C ARG A 117 -1.53 -10.49 5.68
N ASN A 118 -2.71 -10.60 5.10
CA ASN A 118 -3.02 -11.65 4.13
C ASN A 118 -2.15 -11.51 2.87
N GLU A 119 -2.05 -10.30 2.31
CA GLU A 119 -1.19 -10.04 1.15
C GLU A 119 0.29 -10.31 1.46
N GLY A 120 0.75 -9.95 2.66
CA GLY A 120 2.11 -10.24 3.11
C GLY A 120 2.37 -11.75 3.23
N MET A 121 1.40 -12.50 3.76
CA MET A 121 1.50 -13.95 3.90
C MET A 121 1.50 -14.65 2.53
N GLU A 122 0.64 -14.24 1.60
CA GLU A 122 0.60 -14.78 0.24
C GLU A 122 1.91 -14.49 -0.52
N LYS A 123 2.42 -13.25 -0.45
CA LYS A 123 3.71 -12.88 -1.05
C LYS A 123 4.86 -13.69 -0.43
N GLY A 124 4.88 -13.80 0.90
CA GLY A 124 5.91 -14.57 1.61
C GLY A 124 5.88 -16.06 1.27
N LYS A 125 4.69 -16.65 1.09
CA LYS A 125 4.54 -18.04 0.62
C LYS A 125 5.16 -18.21 -0.77
N LEU A 126 4.81 -17.34 -1.71
CA LEU A 126 5.31 -17.39 -3.08
C LEU A 126 6.82 -17.16 -3.16
N GLU A 127 7.37 -16.22 -2.39
CA GLU A 127 8.82 -16.02 -2.27
C GLU A 127 9.52 -17.26 -1.70
N GLY A 128 8.91 -17.90 -0.70
CA GLY A 128 9.39 -19.17 -0.14
C GLY A 128 9.41 -20.29 -1.18
N GLU A 129 8.36 -20.42 -2.00
CA GLU A 129 8.27 -21.41 -3.08
C GLU A 129 9.32 -21.17 -4.16
N ARG A 130 9.55 -19.91 -4.56
CA ARG A 130 10.61 -19.53 -5.52
C ARG A 130 12.00 -19.93 -5.01
N GLU A 131 12.36 -19.55 -3.79
CA GLU A 131 13.67 -19.87 -3.21
C GLU A 131 13.83 -21.38 -2.97
N PHE A 132 12.75 -22.07 -2.59
CA PHE A 132 12.75 -23.52 -2.46
C PHE A 132 12.98 -24.21 -3.81
N ALA A 133 12.27 -23.80 -4.86
CA ALA A 133 12.47 -24.31 -6.21
C ALA A 133 13.93 -24.09 -6.67
N ILE A 134 14.45 -22.87 -6.53
CA ILE A 134 15.86 -22.55 -6.85
C ILE A 134 16.82 -23.48 -6.10
N LYS A 135 16.60 -23.71 -4.81
CA LYS A 135 17.46 -24.57 -3.98
C LYS A 135 17.48 -26.01 -4.48
N ILE A 136 16.34 -26.59 -4.86
CA ILE A 136 16.27 -27.96 -5.37
C ILE A 136 16.85 -28.05 -6.79
N LEU A 137 16.49 -27.12 -7.67
CA LEU A 137 16.99 -27.08 -9.04
C LEU A 137 18.52 -26.85 -9.08
N SER A 138 19.06 -26.05 -8.15
CA SER A 138 20.51 -25.84 -8.01
C SER A 138 21.22 -27.15 -7.67
N LYS A 139 20.62 -28.02 -6.84
CA LYS A 139 21.18 -29.34 -6.53
C LYS A 139 21.11 -30.29 -7.73
N ARG A 140 20.07 -30.17 -8.56
CA ARG A 140 19.84 -31.05 -9.71
C ARG A 140 20.71 -30.70 -10.91
N PHE A 141 20.82 -29.42 -11.23
CA PHE A 141 21.47 -28.92 -12.45
C PHE A 141 22.86 -28.31 -12.21
N GLY A 142 23.24 -28.06 -10.95
CA GLY A 142 24.52 -27.46 -10.60
C GLY A 142 24.78 -26.17 -11.39
N ASN A 143 25.91 -26.11 -12.08
CA ASN A 143 26.37 -24.94 -12.83
C ASN A 143 25.49 -24.60 -14.05
N GLN A 144 24.62 -25.51 -14.51
CA GLN A 144 23.71 -25.22 -15.61
C GLN A 144 22.57 -24.27 -15.19
N LEU A 145 22.25 -24.21 -13.88
CA LEU A 145 21.32 -23.24 -13.33
C LEU A 145 22.04 -21.93 -13.02
N THR A 146 22.20 -21.10 -14.07
CA THR A 146 22.87 -19.80 -13.97
C THR A 146 22.11 -18.82 -13.08
N GLU A 147 22.79 -17.79 -12.56
CA GLU A 147 22.12 -16.72 -11.79
C GLU A 147 21.02 -16.01 -12.60
N GLU A 148 21.19 -15.89 -13.92
CA GLU A 148 20.15 -15.35 -14.80
C GLU A 148 18.86 -16.18 -14.73
N ILE A 149 18.96 -17.52 -14.74
CA ILE A 149 17.80 -18.39 -14.62
C ILE A 149 17.19 -18.27 -13.22
N LYS A 150 18.01 -18.21 -12.17
CA LYS A 150 17.52 -18.01 -10.79
C LYS A 150 16.76 -16.71 -10.64
N ASP A 151 17.27 -15.61 -11.21
CA ASP A 151 16.60 -14.32 -11.17
C ASP A 151 15.29 -14.30 -11.96
N LYS A 152 15.22 -15.05 -13.07
CA LYS A 152 13.96 -15.24 -13.79
C LYS A 152 12.95 -16.03 -12.94
N ILE A 153 13.36 -17.07 -12.23
CA ILE A 153 12.50 -17.79 -11.27
C ILE A 153 12.00 -16.85 -10.18
N ARG A 154 12.87 -16.03 -9.57
CA ARG A 154 12.47 -15.06 -8.52
C ARG A 154 11.40 -14.07 -8.97
N LYS A 155 11.34 -13.78 -10.27
CA LYS A 155 10.41 -12.82 -10.88
C LYS A 155 9.20 -13.49 -11.55
N ALA A 156 9.21 -14.82 -11.68
CA ALA A 156 8.15 -15.56 -12.35
C ALA A 156 6.83 -15.45 -11.57
N ASP A 157 5.70 -15.42 -12.28
CA ASP A 157 4.39 -15.39 -11.66
C ASP A 157 4.05 -16.69 -10.91
N GLU A 158 3.01 -16.64 -10.07
CA GLU A 158 2.57 -17.77 -9.25
C GLU A 158 2.32 -19.03 -10.08
N LYS A 159 1.64 -18.91 -11.23
CA LYS A 159 1.35 -20.06 -12.11
C LYS A 159 2.59 -20.74 -12.64
N THR A 160 3.61 -19.96 -12.99
CA THR A 160 4.89 -20.47 -13.47
C THR A 160 5.63 -21.18 -12.34
N ILE A 161 5.59 -20.64 -11.13
CA ILE A 161 6.20 -21.25 -9.94
C ILE A 161 5.47 -22.53 -9.53
N ASP A 162 4.15 -22.54 -9.56
CA ASP A 162 3.34 -23.75 -9.32
C ASP A 162 3.72 -24.85 -10.30
N TYR A 163 3.81 -24.53 -11.60
CA TYR A 163 4.22 -25.51 -12.62
C TYR A 163 5.63 -26.05 -12.37
N ILE A 164 6.59 -25.17 -12.06
CA ILE A 164 7.96 -25.59 -11.71
C ILE A 164 7.94 -26.47 -10.46
N GLY A 165 7.11 -26.11 -9.47
CA GLY A 165 6.91 -26.83 -8.23
C GLY A 165 6.40 -28.26 -8.46
N ASP A 166 5.35 -28.40 -9.27
CA ASP A 166 4.73 -29.68 -9.60
C ASP A 166 5.67 -30.58 -10.41
N ASN A 167 6.54 -29.99 -11.24
CA ASN A 167 7.42 -30.72 -12.15
C ASN A 167 8.90 -30.72 -11.69
N LEU A 168 9.17 -30.38 -10.44
CA LEU A 168 10.52 -30.12 -9.89
C LEU A 168 11.54 -31.23 -10.15
N LEU A 169 11.08 -32.48 -10.18
CA LEU A 169 11.92 -33.67 -10.36
C LEU A 169 12.05 -34.13 -11.82
N GLU A 170 11.17 -33.67 -12.70
CA GLU A 170 11.05 -34.14 -14.08
C GLU A 170 11.51 -33.10 -15.10
N ILE A 171 11.22 -31.82 -14.83
CA ILE A 171 11.54 -30.66 -15.69
C ILE A 171 13.00 -30.70 -16.15
N THR A 172 13.29 -30.45 -17.43
CA THR A 172 14.67 -30.34 -17.94
C THR A 172 15.17 -28.90 -17.85
N ILE A 173 16.48 -28.70 -18.02
CA ILE A 173 17.04 -27.34 -18.02
C ILE A 173 16.61 -26.55 -19.26
N GLU A 174 16.34 -27.24 -20.39
CA GLU A 174 15.77 -26.66 -21.60
C GLU A 174 14.31 -26.21 -21.38
N ASP A 175 13.47 -27.04 -20.77
CA ASP A 175 12.08 -26.67 -20.43
C ASP A 175 12.06 -25.42 -19.54
N LEU A 176 12.96 -25.38 -18.56
CA LEU A 176 13.08 -24.26 -17.63
C LEU A 176 13.44 -22.95 -18.34
N LYS A 177 14.36 -23.01 -19.31
CA LYS A 177 14.72 -21.85 -20.14
C LYS A 177 13.57 -21.40 -21.03
N GLU A 178 12.76 -22.34 -21.52
CA GLU A 178 11.59 -22.05 -22.34
C GLU A 178 10.47 -21.38 -21.55
N LEU A 179 10.16 -21.89 -20.36
CA LEU A 179 9.14 -21.33 -19.46
C LEU A 179 9.49 -19.92 -18.99
N LEU A 180 10.77 -19.63 -18.82
CA LEU A 180 11.28 -18.36 -18.28
C LEU A 180 11.72 -17.36 -19.38
N LYS A 181 11.28 -17.55 -20.63
CA LYS A 181 11.65 -16.66 -21.74
C LYS A 181 11.25 -15.21 -21.49
#